data_AF-A0A239JUH8-F1
#
_entry.id   AF-A0A239JUH8-F1
#
_cell.length_a   1.000
_cell.length_b   1.000
_cell.length_c   1.000
_cell.angle_alpha   90.00
_cell.angle_beta   90.00
_cell.angle_gamma   90.00
#
_symmetry.space_group_name_H-M   'P 1'
#
loop_
_entity.id
_entity.type
_entity.pdbx_description
1 polymer ?
#
loop_
_entity_poly.entity_id
_entity_poly.type
_entity_poly.pdbx_seq_one_letter_code
_entity_poly.pdbx_strand_id
1 'polypeptide(L)'
;MSDVDLTCYGTDDGQPWAVFRIGHIDPALVTLDEINAALDNSGYDAVEEAEVEHLWIVNDPEDAGEEGLYPWHWCQADTPDAIAITGVKFP
;
A
#
# COMPACT_ATOMS: atom_id res chain seq x y z
N MET A 1 -16.17 -15.40 5.34
CA MET A 1 -14.91 -14.72 5.69
C MET A 1 -14.66 -13.80 4.53
N SER A 2 -14.81 -12.50 4.74
CA SER A 2 -14.55 -11.53 3.68
C SER A 2 -13.03 -11.53 3.47
N ASP A 3 -12.59 -11.92 2.29
CA ASP A 3 -11.23 -11.68 1.79
C ASP A 3 -11.00 -10.17 1.86
N VAL A 4 -10.25 -9.73 2.87
CA VAL A 4 -9.79 -8.36 2.98
C VAL A 4 -8.34 -8.39 2.50
N ASP A 5 -8.13 -8.41 1.19
CA ASP A 5 -6.78 -8.49 0.62
C ASP A 5 -6.07 -7.13 0.75
N LEU A 6 -5.30 -6.96 1.82
CA LEU A 6 -4.22 -6.00 1.84
C LEU A 6 -3.16 -6.46 0.83
N THR A 7 -2.72 -5.54 -0.03
CA THR A 7 -1.66 -5.81 -1.00
C THR A 7 -0.40 -5.10 -0.55
N CYS A 8 0.72 -5.83 -0.51
CA CYS A 8 2.03 -5.27 -0.26
C CYS A 8 2.71 -4.92 -1.59
N TYR A 9 3.31 -3.74 -1.64
CA TYR A 9 4.13 -3.26 -2.75
C TYR A 9 5.53 -2.96 -2.24
N GLY A 10 6.53 -3.27 -3.06
CA GLY A 10 7.94 -3.08 -2.78
C GLY A 10 8.58 -1.96 -3.59
N THR A 11 9.71 -1.47 -3.11
CA THR A 11 10.65 -0.65 -3.89
C THR A 11 11.60 -1.54 -4.70
N ASP A 12 12.25 -0.97 -5.72
CA ASP A 12 13.28 -1.66 -6.50
C ASP A 12 14.49 -2.11 -5.66
N ASP A 13 14.71 -1.46 -4.51
CA ASP A 13 15.75 -1.83 -3.53
C ASP A 13 15.37 -3.05 -2.68
N GLY A 14 14.20 -3.66 -2.91
CA GLY A 14 13.74 -4.84 -2.19
C GLY A 14 13.26 -4.53 -0.77
N GLN A 15 12.77 -3.32 -0.52
CA GLN A 15 12.15 -2.92 0.75
C GLN A 15 10.63 -2.78 0.57
N PRO A 16 9.81 -3.02 1.61
CA PRO A 16 8.38 -2.74 1.52
C PRO A 16 8.18 -1.23 1.34
N TRP A 17 7.33 -0.85 0.40
CA TRP A 17 6.94 0.54 0.12
C TRP A 17 5.62 0.90 0.80
N ALA A 18 4.62 0.03 0.64
CA ALA A 18 3.32 0.19 1.28
C ALA A 18 2.58 -1.14 1.39
N VAL A 19 1.74 -1.24 2.41
CA VAL A 19 0.73 -2.29 2.53
C VAL A 19 -0.62 -1.60 2.64
N PHE A 20 -1.49 -1.78 1.65
CA PHE A 20 -2.77 -1.07 1.65
C PHE A 20 -3.86 -1.83 0.93
N ARG A 21 -5.08 -1.33 1.10
CA ARG A 21 -6.22 -1.66 0.24
C ARG A 21 -6.81 -0.40 -0.37
N ILE A 22 -7.47 -0.57 -1.51
CA ILE A 22 -8.16 0.51 -2.20
C ILE A 22 -9.40 0.95 -1.40
N GLY A 23 -9.57 2.26 -1.28
CA GLY A 23 -10.66 2.94 -0.60
C GLY A 23 -10.31 3.43 0.80
N HIS A 24 -10.99 4.50 1.23
CA HIS A 24 -10.98 4.97 2.62
C HIS A 24 -11.99 4.17 3.43
N ILE A 25 -11.46 3.39 4.35
CA ILE A 25 -12.18 2.50 5.26
C ILE A 25 -11.70 2.79 6.66
N ASP A 26 -12.44 2.43 7.69
CA ASP A 26 -12.01 2.71 9.05
C ASP A 26 -10.64 2.06 9.34
N PRO A 27 -9.57 2.83 9.60
CA PRO A 27 -8.23 2.30 9.86
C PRO A 27 -8.21 1.34 11.05
N ALA A 28 -9.11 1.50 12.02
CA ALA A 28 -9.23 0.61 13.17
C ALA A 28 -9.68 -0.81 12.79
N LEU A 29 -10.17 -1.01 11.56
CA LEU A 29 -10.51 -2.33 11.02
C LEU A 29 -9.32 -3.05 10.39
N VAL A 30 -8.18 -2.40 10.23
CA VAL A 30 -6.95 -3.01 9.69
C VAL A 30 -6.07 -3.39 10.87
N THR A 31 -5.77 -4.67 10.98
CA THR A 31 -4.97 -5.21 12.09
C THR A 31 -3.50 -5.39 11.70
N LEU A 32 -2.63 -5.38 12.71
CA LEU A 32 -1.21 -5.69 12.53
C LEU A 32 -0.98 -7.09 11.96
N ASP A 33 -1.80 -8.07 12.35
CA ASP A 33 -1.76 -9.43 11.81
C ASP A 33 -2.04 -9.47 10.29
N GLU A 34 -3.02 -8.71 9.81
CA GLU A 34 -3.32 -8.62 8.37
C GLU A 34 -2.18 -7.96 7.59
N ILE A 35 -1.55 -6.91 8.17
CA ILE A 35 -0.40 -6.24 7.57
C ILE A 35 0.79 -7.21 7.46
N ASN A 36 1.08 -7.94 8.54
CA ASN A 36 2.16 -8.91 8.57
C ASN A 36 1.91 -10.10 7.66
N ALA A 37 0.65 -10.54 7.51
CA ALA A 37 0.30 -11.56 6.53
C ALA A 37 0.55 -11.08 5.08
N ALA A 38 0.26 -9.81 4.77
CA ALA A 38 0.56 -9.23 3.46
C ALA A 38 2.07 -9.10 3.22
N LEU A 39 2.84 -8.70 4.23
CA LEU A 39 4.31 -8.64 4.17
C LEU A 39 4.92 -10.02 3.92
N ASP A 40 4.51 -11.04 4.69
CA ASP A 40 5.00 -12.42 4.59
C ASP A 40 4.69 -13.01 3.20
N ASN A 41 3.49 -12.80 2.68
CA ASN A 41 3.11 -13.22 1.32
C ASN A 41 3.99 -12.58 0.23
N SER A 42 4.52 -11.38 0.48
CA SER A 42 5.45 -10.68 -0.42
C SER A 42 6.93 -10.93 -0.09
N GLY A 43 7.23 -11.76 0.92
CA GLY A 43 8.59 -12.11 1.30
C GLY A 43 9.32 -11.07 2.15
N TYR A 44 8.60 -10.14 2.78
CA TYR A 44 9.15 -9.15 3.70
C TYR A 44 9.06 -9.61 5.15
N ASP A 45 9.94 -9.09 6.00
CA ASP A 45 9.89 -9.33 7.44
C ASP A 45 8.65 -8.68 8.07
N ALA A 46 8.11 -9.34 9.10
CA ALA A 46 7.02 -8.81 9.90
C ALA A 46 7.47 -7.57 10.70
N VAL A 47 6.53 -6.66 10.94
CA VAL A 47 6.72 -5.46 11.75
C VAL A 47 6.03 -5.58 13.11
N GLU A 48 6.62 -4.93 14.11
CA GLU A 48 6.11 -4.90 15.48
C GLU A 48 5.05 -3.82 15.68
N GLU A 49 5.10 -2.76 14.88
CA GLU A 49 4.18 -1.64 14.89
C GLU A 49 3.94 -1.15 13.47
N ALA A 50 2.71 -0.69 13.21
CA ALA A 50 2.32 -0.15 11.94
C ALA A 50 1.24 0.92 12.14
N GLU A 51 1.42 2.08 11.53
CA GLU A 51 0.44 3.17 11.56
C GLU A 51 -0.45 3.07 10.31
N VAL A 52 -1.72 2.74 10.52
CA VAL A 52 -2.71 2.65 9.43
C VAL A 52 -3.37 4.00 9.26
N GLU A 53 -3.26 4.55 8.06
CA GLU A 53 -3.77 5.88 7.73
C GLU A 53 -4.56 5.90 6.43
N HIS A 54 -5.33 6.97 6.24
CA HIS A 54 -5.94 7.31 4.96
C HIS A 54 -4.93 8.06 4.10
N LEU A 55 -4.55 7.44 3.00
CA LEU A 55 -3.56 7.96 2.08
C LEU A 55 -4.16 8.09 0.67
N TRP A 56 -3.39 8.72 -0.21
CA TRP A 56 -3.72 8.91 -1.60
C TRP A 56 -2.54 8.52 -2.48
N ILE A 57 -2.83 7.73 -3.50
CA ILE A 57 -1.86 7.35 -4.53
C ILE A 57 -2.40 7.72 -5.90
N VAL A 58 -1.51 7.99 -6.84
CA VAL A 58 -1.86 8.15 -8.25
C VAL A 58 -1.09 7.10 -9.05
N ASN A 59 -1.72 6.60 -10.11
CA ASN A 59 -1.03 5.80 -11.11
C ASN A 59 -0.43 6.77 -12.12
N ASP A 60 0.90 6.83 -12.23
CA ASP A 60 1.55 7.59 -13.29
C ASP A 60 1.98 6.66 -14.44
N PRO A 61 1.14 6.48 -15.47
CA PRO A 61 1.47 5.57 -16.56
C PRO A 61 2.66 6.04 -17.42
N GLU A 62 3.12 7.29 -17.29
CA GLU A 62 4.31 7.78 -18.00
C GLU A 62 5.61 7.38 -17.27
N ASP A 63 5.56 7.16 -15.96
CA ASP A 63 6.68 6.67 -15.13
C ASP A 63 6.70 5.12 -15.02
N ALA A 64 5.66 4.44 -15.51
CA ALA A 64 5.68 2.99 -15.68
C ALA A 64 6.73 2.60 -16.73
N GLY A 65 7.94 2.29 -16.29
CA GLY A 65 9.00 1.74 -17.14
C GLY A 65 8.56 0.47 -17.89
N GLU A 66 9.43 -0.05 -18.77
CA GLU A 66 9.12 -1.14 -19.71
C GLU A 66 8.62 -2.47 -19.09
N GLU A 67 8.66 -2.62 -17.76
CA GLU A 67 8.32 -3.88 -17.07
C GLU A 67 7.01 -3.87 -16.27
N GLY A 68 6.16 -2.84 -16.42
CA GLY A 68 4.82 -2.86 -15.80
C GLY A 68 4.85 -2.94 -14.26
N LEU A 69 5.95 -2.49 -13.65
CA LEU A 69 6.03 -2.22 -12.23
C LEU A 69 5.05 -1.09 -11.92
N TYR A 70 4.11 -1.37 -11.04
CA TYR A 70 2.97 -0.49 -10.74
C TYR A 70 3.46 0.92 -10.36
N PRO A 71 3.17 1.96 -11.16
CA PRO A 71 3.70 3.31 -10.96
C PRO A 71 2.89 4.06 -9.90
N TRP A 72 2.82 3.49 -8.71
CA TRP A 72 2.12 4.14 -7.60
C TRP A 72 3.00 5.23 -7.02
N HIS A 73 2.53 6.47 -7.10
CA HIS A 73 3.18 7.59 -6.45
C HIS A 73 2.27 8.13 -5.35
N TRP A 74 2.86 8.46 -4.20
CA TRP A 74 2.16 9.20 -3.15
C TRP A 74 1.73 10.57 -3.67
N CYS A 75 0.47 10.92 -3.48
CA CYS A 75 -0.07 12.21 -3.92
C CYS A 75 -0.94 12.87 -2.85
N GLN A 76 -1.45 14.07 -3.16
CA GLN A 76 -2.42 14.76 -2.31
C GLN A 76 -3.85 14.44 -2.79
N ALA A 77 -4.83 14.61 -1.91
CA ALA A 77 -6.24 14.30 -2.21
C ALA A 77 -6.83 15.07 -3.40
N ASP A 78 -6.27 16.24 -3.70
CA ASP A 78 -6.68 17.13 -4.79
C ASP A 78 -5.92 16.86 -6.11
N THR A 79 -4.99 15.89 -6.12
CA THR A 79 -4.32 15.47 -7.35
C THR A 79 -5.34 14.83 -8.30
N PRO A 80 -5.37 15.21 -9.59
CA PRO A 80 -6.19 14.54 -10.58
C PRO A 80 -5.93 13.03 -10.57
N ASP A 81 -7.00 12.24 -10.65
CA ASP A 81 -6.93 10.77 -10.62
C ASP A 81 -6.33 10.16 -9.34
N ALA A 82 -6.31 10.93 -8.24
CA ALA A 82 -5.94 10.40 -6.92
C ALA A 82 -6.90 9.29 -6.49
N ILE A 83 -6.31 8.17 -6.08
CA ILE A 83 -6.98 6.98 -5.59
C ILE A 83 -6.82 6.96 -4.07
N ALA A 84 -7.96 7.00 -3.38
CA ALA A 84 -8.03 6.83 -1.94
C ALA A 84 -7.61 5.42 -1.55
N ILE A 85 -6.71 5.29 -0.56
CA ILE A 85 -6.30 4.01 0.00
C ILE A 85 -6.24 4.08 1.52
N THR A 86 -6.33 2.90 2.16
CA THR A 86 -6.10 2.78 3.60
C THR A 86 -5.06 1.72 3.85
N GLY A 87 -4.03 2.07 4.62
CA GLY A 87 -2.90 1.19 4.83
C GLY A 87 -1.74 1.87 5.52
N VAL A 88 -0.59 1.21 5.41
CA VAL A 88 0.67 1.61 6.03
C VAL A 88 1.60 2.09 4.94
N LYS A 89 2.23 3.24 5.17
CA LYS A 89 3.33 3.76 4.36
C LYS A 89 4.64 3.45 5.06
N PHE A 90 5.54 2.76 4.37
CA PHE A 90 6.88 2.49 4.87
C PHE A 90 7.85 3.62 4.49
N PRO A 91 8.90 3.86 5.30
CA PRO A 91 9.87 4.92 5.10
C PRO A 91 10.80 4.69 3.90
#